data_AF-A0A538P3H3-F1
#
_entry.id   AF-A0A538P3H3-F1
#
_cell.length_a   1.000
_cell.length_b   1.000
_cell.length_c   1.000
_cell.angle_alpha   90.00
_cell.angle_beta   90.00
_cell.angle_gamma   90.00
#
_symmetry.space_group_name_H-M   'P 1'
#
loop_
_entity.id
_entity.type
_entity.pdbx_description
1 polymer ?
#
loop_
_entity_poly.entity_id
_entity_poly.type
_entity_poly.pdbx_seq_one_letter_code
_entity_poly.pdbx_strand_id
1 'polypeptide(L)' 'MEAEIDHGRVIPKEPEKLPLTGRALLTVLNPTGEKPDWDKVIGLLGTMQEKVDGLTIERDARAE' A
#
# COMPACT_ATOMS: atom_id res chain seq x y z
N MET A 1 -9.24 1.58 8.07
CA MET A 1 -8.83 2.95 7.73
C MET A 1 -8.78 3.05 6.22
N GLU A 2 -9.26 4.15 5.66
CA GLU A 2 -9.30 4.37 4.20
C GLU A 2 -8.27 5.42 3.79
N ALA A 3 -7.80 5.34 2.55
CA ALA A 3 -6.91 6.31 1.95
C ALA A 3 -7.31 6.55 0.50
N GLU A 4 -7.04 7.75 0.00
CA GLU A 4 -7.21 8.13 -1.40
C GLU A 4 -5.86 8.16 -2.10
N ILE A 5 -5.84 7.79 -3.38
CA ILE A 5 -4.64 7.90 -4.21
C ILE A 5 -4.81 9.16 -5.06
N ASP A 6 -4.03 10.20 -4.74
CA ASP A 6 -4.01 11.44 -5.50
C ASP A 6 -2.62 11.66 -6.08
N HIS A 7 -2.53 11.80 -7.41
CA HIS A 7 -1.26 12.00 -8.14
C HIS A 7 -0.13 11.05 -7.71
N GLY A 8 -0.48 9.81 -7.37
CA GLY A 8 0.50 8.80 -6.97
C GLY A 8 0.93 8.82 -5.52
N ARG A 9 0.29 9.64 -4.69
CA ARG A 9 0.49 9.68 -3.24
C ARG A 9 -0.72 9.05 -2.56
N VAL A 10 -0.43 8.19 -1.58
CA VAL A 10 -1.47 7.64 -0.70
C VAL A 10 -1.73 8.67 0.39
N ILE A 11 -2.93 9.25 0.41
CA ILE A 11 -3.38 10.25 1.39
C ILE A 11 -4.38 9.57 2.32
N PRO A 12 -4.02 9.30 3.59
CA PRO A 12 -4.95 8.78 4.57
C PRO A 12 -6.09 9.77 4.79
N LYS A 13 -7.34 9.29 4.91
CA LYS A 13 -8.48 10.19 5.23
C LYS A 13 -8.41 10.75 6.65
N GLU A 14 -7.72 10.07 7.56
CA GLU A 14 -7.59 10.42 8.97
C GLU A 14 -6.11 10.45 9.37
N PRO A 15 -5.30 11.40 8.85
CA PRO A 15 -3.86 11.42 9.05
C PRO A 15 -3.48 11.66 10.52
N GLU A 16 -4.30 12.35 11.32
CA GLU A 16 -4.03 12.56 12.75
C GLU A 16 -4.10 11.27 13.59
N LYS A 17 -4.75 10.22 13.08
CA LYS A 17 -4.80 8.91 13.76
C LYS A 17 -3.58 8.05 13.47
N LEU A 18 -2.67 8.53 12.61
CA LEU A 18 -1.47 7.82 12.23
C LEU A 18 -0.25 8.33 12.98
N PRO A 19 0.71 7.42 13.26
CA PRO A 19 2.00 7.84 13.77
C PRO A 19 2.72 8.70 12.72
N LEU A 20 3.59 9.60 13.18
CA LEU A 20 4.44 10.45 12.33
C LEU A 20 5.26 9.65 11.29
N THR A 21 5.60 8.39 11.61
CA THR A 21 6.24 7.44 10.70
C THR A 21 5.65 6.05 10.94
N GLY A 22 5.49 5.27 9.87
CA GLY A 22 4.92 3.93 9.95
C GLY A 22 5.00 3.17 8.63
N ARG A 23 4.77 1.86 8.69
CA ARG A 23 4.65 1.00 7.51
C ARG A 23 3.17 0.78 7.20
N ALA A 24 2.80 0.79 5.92
CA ALA A 24 1.44 0.52 5.49
C ALA A 24 1.43 -0.64 4.48
N LEU A 25 0.42 -1.52 4.60
CA LEU A 25 0.16 -2.56 3.62
C LEU A 25 -0.91 -2.06 2.64
N LEU A 26 -0.60 -2.12 1.35
CA LEU A 26 -1.56 -1.77 0.29
C LEU A 26 -2.05 -3.06 -0.40
N THR A 27 -3.35 -3.29 -0.33
CA THR A 27 -4.01 -4.39 -1.06
C THR A 27 -4.82 -3.82 -2.22
N VAL A 28 -4.50 -4.24 -3.44
CA VAL A 28 -5.23 -3.84 -4.64
C VAL A 28 -6.33 -4.88 -4.92
N LEU A 29 -7.60 -4.48 -4.76
CA LEU A 29 -8.75 -5.32 -5.08
C LEU A 29 -9.14 -5.12 -6.54
N ASN A 30 -8.94 -6.13 -7.38
CA ASN A 30 -9.41 -6.10 -8.76
C ASN A 30 -10.74 -6.86 -8.89
N PRO A 31 -11.88 -6.19 -9.16
CA PRO A 31 -13.18 -6.84 -9.24
C PRO A 31 -13.31 -7.79 -10.45
N THR A 32 -12.46 -7.64 -11.46
CA THR A 32 -12.45 -8.50 -12.66
C THR A 32 -11.67 -9.79 -12.47
N GLY A 33 -10.92 -9.93 -11.36
CA GLY A 33 -10.04 -11.07 -11.10
C GLY A 33 -8.75 -11.07 -11.94
N GLU A 34 -8.54 -10.10 -12.83
CA GLU A 34 -7.29 -9.97 -13.57
C GLU A 34 -6.16 -9.62 -12.60
N LYS A 35 -4.95 -10.15 -12.84
CA LYS A 35 -3.79 -9.73 -12.06
C LYS A 35 -3.53 -8.25 -12.35
N PRO A 36 -3.44 -7.39 -11.32
CA PRO A 36 -3.13 -5.99 -11.54
C PRO A 36 -1.77 -5.87 -12.24
N ASP A 37 -1.69 -4.92 -13.16
CA ASP A 37 -0.44 -4.54 -13.81
C ASP A 37 0.45 -3.85 -12.79
N TRP A 38 1.32 -4.64 -12.15
CA TRP A 38 2.14 -4.16 -11.06
C TRP A 38 3.13 -3.07 -11.47
N ASP A 39 3.56 -3.04 -12.73
CA ASP A 39 4.45 -1.98 -13.23
C ASP A 39 3.71 -0.64 -13.29
N LYS A 40 2.44 -0.65 -13.70
CA LYS A 40 1.59 0.55 -13.61
C LYS A 40 1.27 0.96 -12.18
N VAL A 41 0.96 -0.01 -11.30
CA VAL A 41 0.69 0.28 -9.88
C VAL A 41 1.91 0.90 -9.21
N ILE A 42 3.10 0.39 -9.46
CA ILE A 42 4.36 0.95 -8.97
C ILE A 42 4.63 2.32 -9.58
N GLY A 43 4.43 2.48 -10.89
CA GLY A 43 4.61 3.76 -11.58
C GLY A 43 3.67 4.85 -11.07
N LEU A 44 2.45 4.49 -10.64
CA LEU A 44 1.53 5.41 -9.97
C LEU A 44 2.01 5.72 -8.56
N LEU A 45 2.43 4.73 -7.78
CA LEU A 45 2.92 4.94 -6.42
C LEU A 45 4.36 5.46 -6.44
N GLY A 46 4.53 6.73 -6.80
CA GLY A 46 5.84 7.37 -7.02
C GLY A 46 6.79 7.37 -5.81
N THR A 47 6.35 6.90 -4.64
CA THR A 47 7.14 6.76 -3.41
C THR A 47 7.40 5.31 -3.00
N MET A 48 6.97 4.32 -3.80
CA MET A 48 7.14 2.90 -3.45
C MET A 48 8.59 2.48 -3.68
N GLN A 49 9.37 2.35 -2.61
CA GLN A 49 10.81 2.07 -2.69
C GLN A 49 11.13 0.60 -2.93
N GLU A 50 10.28 -0.33 -2.47
CA GLU A 50 10.55 -1.77 -2.55
C GLU A 50 9.28 -2.60 -2.81
N LYS A 51 9.43 -3.64 -3.65
CA LYS A 51 8.39 -4.62 -3.99
C LYS A 51 8.56 -5.79 -3.02
N VAL A 52 7.70 -5.90 -2.02
CA VAL A 52 7.83 -6.93 -0.97
C VAL A 52 6.69 -7.94 -1.08
N ASP A 53 6.99 -9.21 -0.81
CA ASP A 53 5.96 -10.26 -0.74
C ASP A 53 5.09 -10.02 0.50
N GLY A 54 3.79 -9.79 0.27
CA GLY A 54 2.80 -9.52 1.31
C GLY A 54 2.73 -10.62 2.38
N LEU A 55 2.97 -11.88 2.00
CA LEU A 55 2.99 -13.01 2.94
C LEU A 55 4.19 -12.95 3.90
N THR A 56 5.30 -12.37 3.47
CA THR A 56 6.50 -12.23 4.31
C THR A 56 6.30 -11.06 5.29
N ILE A 57 5.76 -9.94 4.81
CA ILE A 57 5.46 -8.77 5.65
C ILE A 57 4.39 -9.08 6.70
N GLU A 58 3.32 -9.79 6.35
CA GLU A 58 2.29 -10.18 7.31
C GLU A 58 2.83 -11.12 8.40
N ARG A 59 3.80 -12.00 8.08
CA ARG A 59 4.44 -12.87 9.08
C ARG A 59 5.33 -12.08 10.03
N ASP A 60 6.13 -11.15 9.53
CA ASP A 60 7.00 -10.31 10.36
C ASP A 60 6.17 -9.36 11.24
N ALA A 61 5.12 -8.75 10.70
CA ALA A 61 4.22 -7.86 11.46
C ALA A 61 3.41 -8.58 12.55
N ARG A 62 3.27 -9.90 12.49
CA ARG A 62 2.63 -10.73 13.53
C ARG A 62 3.61 -11.28 14.57
N ALA A 63 4.90 -11.26 14.26
CA ALA A 63 5.96 -11.74 15.14
C ALA A 63 6.49 -10.66 16.08
N GLU A 64 6.26 -9.38 15.75
CA GLU A 64 6.38 -8.20 16.64
C GLU A 64 5.14 -8.02 17.53
#